data_AF-A0A7L4ZWQ0-F1
#
_entry.id   AF-A0A7L4ZWQ0-F1
#
_cell.length_a   1.000
_cell.length_b   1.000
_cell.length_c   1.000
_cell.angle_alpha   90.00
_cell.angle_beta   90.00
_cell.angle_gamma   90.00
#
_symmetry.space_group_name_H-M   'P 1'
#
loop_
_entity.id
_entity.type
_entity.pdbx_description
1 polymer ?
#
loop_
_entity_poly.entity_id
_entity_poly.type
_entity_poly.pdbx_seq_one_letter_code
_entity_poly.pdbx_strand_id
1 'polypeptide(L)'
;MNEALADYLAARVYSLPFVERSVGLARTYEHQLQNGDDWRTVRLPVPVSFTAAECEQNPRYLVPDASTASIFFLEDYGATPAVIAPGIKGWESRLRLIGLINPAGLVGELHETDLLASLLAVLGDGKTVRYLGPFLDVRLRATVLPADASLVSRYTYDTPMLYPPYRLVGLELTVRYRLARACTPADLPTLINPKPAPEPAGFTGVLEFALS
;
A
#
# COMPACT_ATOMS: atom_id res chain seq x y z
N MET A 1 1.88 1.90 -8.27
CA MET A 1 2.39 3.27 -7.98
C MET A 1 2.17 3.63 -6.52
N ASN A 2 0.93 3.59 -6.04
CA ASN A 2 0.61 3.82 -4.62
C ASN A 2 1.25 2.80 -3.68
N GLU A 3 1.40 1.54 -4.11
CA GLU A 3 2.12 0.51 -3.36
C GLU A 3 3.56 0.92 -3.01
N ALA A 4 4.38 1.28 -4.00
CA ALA A 4 5.76 1.71 -3.75
C ALA A 4 5.87 2.97 -2.87
N LEU A 5 4.91 3.90 -2.97
CA LEU A 5 4.85 5.05 -2.05
C LEU A 5 4.48 4.61 -0.63
N ALA A 6 3.49 3.73 -0.50
CA ALA A 6 3.05 3.22 0.79
C ALA A 6 4.16 2.43 1.49
N ASP A 7 4.90 1.57 0.78
CA ASP A 7 6.03 0.81 1.33
C ASP A 7 7.12 1.75 1.87
N TYR A 8 7.40 2.82 1.15
CA TYR A 8 8.35 3.82 1.62
C TYR A 8 7.87 4.54 2.88
N LEU A 9 6.61 4.95 2.91
CA LEU A 9 6.02 5.64 4.05
C LEU A 9 5.96 4.71 5.26
N ALA A 10 5.60 3.44 5.07
CA ALA A 10 5.60 2.41 6.10
C ALA A 10 7.01 2.19 6.68
N ALA A 11 8.05 2.10 5.84
CA ALA A 11 9.43 1.98 6.31
C ALA A 11 9.87 3.17 7.18
N ARG A 12 9.39 4.38 6.87
CA ARG A 12 9.64 5.55 7.71
C ARG A 12 8.86 5.50 9.02
N VAL A 13 7.59 5.11 9.00
CA VAL A 13 6.78 4.94 10.22
C VAL A 13 7.40 3.87 11.12
N TYR A 14 7.88 2.76 10.56
CA TYR A 14 8.57 1.68 11.27
C TYR A 14 9.83 2.14 12.03
N SER A 15 10.46 3.24 11.61
CA SER A 15 11.64 3.77 12.31
C SER A 15 11.32 4.38 13.68
N LEU A 16 10.04 4.57 14.01
CA LEU A 16 9.62 5.09 15.30
C LEU A 16 9.73 4.00 16.39
N PRO A 17 10.22 4.35 17.59
CA PRO A 17 10.54 3.37 18.63
C PRO A 17 9.31 2.67 19.22
N PHE A 18 8.12 3.24 19.01
CA PHE A 18 6.85 2.67 19.48
C PHE A 18 6.12 1.83 18.42
N VAL A 19 6.67 1.73 17.19
CA VAL A 19 6.04 1.02 16.08
C VAL A 19 6.50 -0.43 16.05
N GLU A 20 5.59 -1.36 16.36
CA GLU A 20 5.91 -2.80 16.34
C GLU A 20 5.69 -3.39 14.95
N ARG A 21 4.57 -3.05 14.30
CA ARG A 21 4.26 -3.49 12.93
C ARG A 21 3.94 -2.28 12.07
N SER A 22 4.59 -2.21 10.90
CA SER A 22 4.22 -1.27 9.85
C SER A 22 4.20 -1.97 8.51
N VAL A 23 3.13 -1.76 7.75
CA VAL A 23 2.94 -2.31 6.41
C VAL A 23 2.60 -1.18 5.45
N GLY A 24 3.00 -1.34 4.18
CA GLY A 24 2.56 -0.47 3.09
C GLY A 24 1.05 -0.57 2.87
N LEU A 25 0.62 -0.98 1.68
CA LEU A 25 -0.82 -1.07 1.41
C LEU A 25 -1.46 -2.29 2.09
N ALA A 26 -2.60 -2.05 2.73
CA ALA A 26 -3.52 -3.07 3.20
C ALA A 26 -4.74 -3.15 2.29
N ARG A 27 -5.19 -4.38 2.05
CA ARG A 27 -6.47 -4.70 1.40
C ARG A 27 -7.39 -5.41 2.38
N THR A 28 -8.67 -5.43 2.05
CA THR A 28 -9.64 -6.24 2.78
C THR A 28 -9.58 -7.66 2.26
N TYR A 29 -9.38 -8.62 3.17
CA TYR A 29 -9.56 -10.04 2.91
C TYR A 29 -10.85 -10.48 3.60
N GLU A 30 -11.73 -11.13 2.85
CA GLU A 30 -13.01 -11.64 3.34
C GLU A 30 -12.89 -13.14 3.62
N HIS A 31 -13.27 -13.55 4.83
CA HIS A 31 -13.25 -14.94 5.26
C HIS A 31 -14.62 -15.30 5.83
N GLN A 32 -15.17 -16.45 5.46
CA GLN A 32 -16.42 -16.94 6.03
C GLN A 32 -16.13 -17.81 7.26
N LEU A 33 -16.58 -17.37 8.43
CA LEU A 33 -16.52 -18.15 9.65
C LEU A 33 -17.87 -18.80 9.90
N GLN A 34 -17.86 -20.10 10.17
CA GLN A 34 -19.02 -20.83 10.67
C GLN A 34 -19.04 -20.75 12.20
N ASN A 35 -20.16 -20.31 12.78
CA ASN A 35 -20.40 -20.29 14.21
C ASN A 35 -21.68 -21.09 14.52
N GLY A 36 -21.52 -22.39 14.74
CA GLY A 36 -22.66 -23.32 14.77
C GLY A 36 -23.27 -23.49 13.38
N ASP A 37 -24.56 -23.18 13.25
CA ASP A 37 -25.28 -23.24 11.96
C ASP A 37 -25.21 -21.92 11.17
N ASP A 38 -24.71 -20.84 11.78
CA ASP A 38 -24.66 -19.52 11.17
C ASP A 38 -23.31 -19.26 10.49
N TRP A 39 -23.37 -18.73 9.27
CA TRP A 39 -22.20 -18.24 8.54
C TRP A 39 -22.09 -16.72 8.69
N ARG A 40 -20.92 -16.24 9.14
CA ARG A 40 -20.59 -14.81 9.20
C ARG A 40 -19.42 -14.49 8.28
N THR A 41 -19.53 -13.41 7.53
CA THR A 41 -18.40 -12.87 6.75
C THR A 41 -17.58 -11.94 7.64
N VAL A 42 -16.29 -12.23 7.77
CA VAL A 42 -15.33 -11.41 8.51
C VAL A 42 -14.41 -10.73 7.52
N ARG A 43 -14.25 -9.41 7.67
CA ARG A 43 -13.40 -8.57 6.83
C ARG A 43 -12.16 -8.15 7.60
N LEU A 44 -10.99 -8.65 7.21
CA LEU A 44 -9.75 -8.38 7.93
C LEU A 44 -8.77 -7.54 7.08
N PRO A 45 -8.03 -6.61 7.69
CA PRO A 45 -6.90 -5.98 7.04
C PRO A 45 -5.79 -7.01 6.83
N VAL A 46 -5.30 -7.13 5.59
CA VAL A 46 -4.09 -7.90 5.28
C VAL A 46 -3.19 -7.10 4.34
N PRO A 47 -1.87 -7.30 4.37
CA PRO A 47 -0.95 -6.70 3.41
C PRO A 47 -1.35 -7.06 1.96
N VAL A 48 -1.25 -6.09 1.05
CA VAL A 48 -1.46 -6.35 -0.39
C VAL A 48 -0.44 -7.37 -0.92
N SER A 49 0.77 -7.39 -0.35
CA SER A 49 1.84 -8.31 -0.70
C SER A 49 1.58 -9.76 -0.31
N PHE A 50 0.60 -10.05 0.57
CA PHE A 50 0.29 -11.43 0.94
C PHE A 50 -0.34 -12.18 -0.24
N THR A 51 0.15 -13.39 -0.49
CA THR A 51 -0.47 -14.41 -1.32
C THR A 51 -1.74 -14.96 -0.68
N ALA A 52 -2.55 -15.69 -1.44
CA ALA A 52 -3.74 -16.36 -0.89
C ALA A 52 -3.38 -17.32 0.25
N ALA A 53 -2.30 -18.10 0.11
CA ALA A 53 -1.85 -19.02 1.15
C ALA A 53 -1.42 -18.29 2.43
N GLU A 54 -0.73 -17.14 2.32
CA GLU A 54 -0.34 -16.33 3.47
C GLU A 54 -1.55 -15.69 4.16
N CYS A 55 -2.57 -15.28 3.40
CA CYS A 55 -3.83 -14.82 3.98
C CYS A 55 -4.51 -15.91 4.82
N GLU A 56 -4.52 -17.16 4.37
CA GLU A 56 -5.10 -18.28 5.14
C GLU A 56 -4.26 -18.63 6.38
N GLN A 57 -2.93 -18.54 6.28
CA GLN A 57 -2.04 -18.85 7.40
C GLN A 57 -2.03 -17.76 8.46
N ASN A 58 -2.09 -16.48 8.06
CA ASN A 58 -1.98 -15.33 8.94
C ASN A 58 -3.09 -14.28 8.67
N PRO A 59 -4.38 -14.66 8.75
CA PRO A 59 -5.49 -13.76 8.40
C PRO A 59 -5.61 -12.55 9.35
N ARG A 60 -4.97 -12.65 10.53
CA ARG A 60 -5.02 -11.65 11.60
C ARG A 60 -3.74 -10.83 11.73
N TYR A 61 -2.86 -10.82 10.73
CA TYR A 61 -1.55 -10.17 10.81
C TYR A 61 -1.63 -8.67 11.20
N LEU A 62 -2.62 -7.95 10.66
CA LEU A 62 -2.89 -6.54 10.97
C LEU A 62 -4.04 -6.35 11.95
N VAL A 63 -4.46 -7.41 12.63
CA VAL A 63 -5.50 -7.36 13.65
C VAL A 63 -4.82 -7.22 15.01
N PRO A 64 -5.25 -6.24 15.82
CA PRO A 64 -4.66 -6.02 17.15
C PRO A 64 -4.92 -7.20 18.09
N ASP A 65 -3.96 -7.49 18.96
CA ASP A 65 -4.06 -8.44 20.06
C ASP A 65 -3.42 -7.88 21.34
N ALA A 66 -3.60 -8.53 22.50
CA ALA A 66 -3.06 -7.98 23.76
C ALA A 66 -1.52 -7.87 23.80
N SER A 67 -0.80 -8.59 22.93
CA SER A 67 0.66 -8.58 22.87
C SER A 67 1.25 -7.50 21.98
N THR A 68 0.47 -6.99 21.02
CA THR A 68 0.96 -6.02 20.03
C THR A 68 0.84 -4.60 20.58
N ALA A 69 1.96 -3.88 20.64
CA ALA A 69 2.01 -2.50 21.12
C ALA A 69 1.42 -1.52 20.09
N SER A 70 1.74 -1.70 18.80
CA SER A 70 1.15 -0.88 17.75
C SER A 70 1.24 -1.48 16.35
N ILE A 71 0.25 -1.16 15.53
CA ILE A 71 0.15 -1.57 14.12
C ILE A 71 -0.16 -0.35 13.28
N PHE A 72 0.60 -0.12 12.22
CA PHE A 72 0.35 0.93 11.23
C PHE A 72 0.24 0.32 9.83
N PHE A 73 -0.73 0.77 9.05
CA PHE A 73 -0.88 0.36 7.65
C PHE A 73 -1.50 1.48 6.82
N LEU A 74 -1.27 1.43 5.50
CA LEU A 74 -1.85 2.39 4.56
C LEU A 74 -2.99 1.79 3.75
N GLU A 75 -3.97 2.62 3.44
CA GLU A 75 -5.06 2.29 2.53
C GLU A 75 -4.92 3.11 1.24
N ASP A 76 -5.26 2.49 0.11
CA ASP A 76 -5.22 3.14 -1.19
C ASP A 76 -6.52 3.92 -1.46
N TYR A 77 -6.39 5.22 -1.74
CA TYR A 77 -7.48 6.12 -2.15
C TYR A 77 -7.30 6.64 -3.58
N GLY A 78 -6.45 5.99 -4.36
CA GLY A 78 -6.22 6.25 -5.78
C GLY A 78 -5.13 7.27 -6.06
N ALA A 79 -4.91 7.50 -7.34
CA ALA A 79 -3.99 8.49 -7.86
C ALA A 79 -4.59 9.17 -9.09
N THR A 80 -4.39 10.48 -9.21
CA THR A 80 -4.90 11.27 -10.33
C THR A 80 -3.79 12.11 -10.95
N PRO A 81 -3.82 12.36 -12.26
CA PRO A 81 -2.93 13.33 -12.88
C PRO A 81 -3.14 14.73 -12.28
N ALA A 82 -2.05 15.43 -11.98
CA ALA A 82 -2.09 16.75 -11.36
C ALA A 82 -1.06 17.70 -12.00
N VAL A 83 -1.33 19.01 -11.92
CA VAL A 83 -0.36 20.05 -12.27
C VAL A 83 0.37 20.44 -10.98
N ILE A 84 1.67 20.15 -10.91
CA ILE A 84 2.47 20.32 -9.68
C ILE A 84 3.12 21.71 -9.61
N ALA A 85 3.36 22.30 -10.78
CA ALA A 85 3.79 23.68 -10.96
C ALA A 85 3.33 24.16 -12.36
N PRO A 86 3.33 25.48 -12.64
CA PRO A 86 2.98 25.99 -13.97
C PRO A 86 3.78 25.29 -15.08
N GLY A 87 3.07 24.63 -16.00
CA GLY A 87 3.68 23.87 -17.11
C GLY A 87 4.26 22.50 -16.74
N ILE A 88 4.18 22.07 -15.47
CA ILE A 88 4.75 20.81 -15.00
C ILE A 88 3.63 19.83 -14.63
N LYS A 89 3.48 18.79 -15.47
CA LYS A 89 2.58 17.66 -15.21
C LYS A 89 3.20 16.68 -14.21
N GLY A 90 2.36 16.06 -13.39
CA GLY A 90 2.72 14.97 -12.50
C GLY A 90 1.48 14.27 -11.97
N TRP A 91 1.57 13.73 -10.77
CA TRP A 91 0.53 12.93 -10.14
C TRP A 91 0.27 13.38 -8.70
N GLU A 92 -0.96 13.21 -8.25
CA GLU A 92 -1.38 13.31 -6.87
C GLU A 92 -1.92 11.94 -6.44
N SER A 93 -1.26 11.31 -5.48
CA SER A 93 -1.73 10.09 -4.82
C SER A 93 -2.39 10.43 -3.50
N ARG A 94 -3.48 9.74 -3.20
CA ARG A 94 -4.15 9.80 -1.90
C ARG A 94 -4.00 8.46 -1.20
N LEU A 95 -3.49 8.52 0.02
CA LEU A 95 -3.32 7.36 0.90
C LEU A 95 -3.91 7.70 2.27
N ARG A 96 -4.36 6.71 3.01
CA ARG A 96 -4.77 6.89 4.41
C ARG A 96 -3.90 6.03 5.30
N LEU A 97 -3.16 6.63 6.22
CA LEU A 97 -2.45 5.91 7.26
C LEU A 97 -3.41 5.67 8.42
N ILE A 98 -3.52 4.41 8.86
CA ILE A 98 -4.24 4.01 10.05
C ILE A 98 -3.25 3.44 11.05
N GLY A 99 -3.34 3.89 12.29
CA GLY A 99 -2.61 3.38 13.43
C GLY A 99 -3.55 2.80 14.48
N LEU A 100 -3.21 1.62 14.99
CA LEU A 100 -3.83 0.96 16.13
C LEU A 100 -2.77 0.88 17.22
N ILE A 101 -3.01 1.49 18.37
CA ILE A 101 -2.00 1.63 19.42
C ILE A 101 -2.54 1.13 20.75
N ASN A 102 -1.88 0.14 21.33
CA ASN A 102 -2.17 -0.37 22.67
C ASN A 102 -1.34 0.42 23.70
N PRO A 103 -1.95 1.33 24.48
CA PRO A 103 -1.21 2.15 25.43
C PRO A 103 -0.51 1.31 26.52
N ALA A 104 -1.06 0.15 26.87
CA ALA A 104 -0.47 -0.75 27.86
C ALA A 104 0.79 -1.48 27.34
N GLY A 105 0.98 -1.55 26.02
CA GLY A 105 2.16 -2.12 25.38
C GLY A 105 3.30 -1.12 25.16
N LEU A 106 3.07 0.17 25.41
CA LEU A 106 4.08 1.21 25.20
C LEU A 106 5.01 1.31 26.42
N VAL A 107 6.32 1.34 26.18
CA VAL A 107 7.32 1.63 27.22
C VAL A 107 7.40 3.15 27.40
N GLY A 108 6.73 3.67 28.44
CA GLY A 108 6.68 5.10 28.77
C GLY A 108 5.37 5.79 28.38
N GLU A 109 5.10 6.95 28.97
CA GLU A 109 3.93 7.75 28.62
C GLU A 109 4.16 8.46 27.28
N LEU A 110 3.54 7.95 26.21
CA LEU A 110 3.45 8.65 24.93
C LEU A 110 2.17 9.50 24.91
N HIS A 111 2.33 10.82 25.03
CA HIS A 111 1.23 11.74 24.83
C HIS A 111 0.81 11.74 23.35
N GLU A 112 -0.48 11.91 23.09
CA GLU A 112 -1.05 11.89 21.73
C GLU A 112 -0.43 12.95 20.81
N THR A 113 -0.14 14.14 21.37
CA THR A 113 0.53 15.23 20.67
C THR A 113 1.93 14.84 20.19
N ASP A 114 2.68 14.12 21.01
CA ASP A 114 4.04 13.68 20.70
C ASP A 114 4.03 12.58 19.65
N LEU A 115 3.02 11.72 19.70
CA LEU A 115 2.79 10.67 18.72
C LEU A 115 2.51 11.23 17.32
N LEU A 116 1.56 12.16 17.22
CA LEU A 116 1.21 12.81 15.95
C LEU A 116 2.39 13.63 15.43
N ALA A 117 3.05 14.40 16.29
CA ALA A 117 4.23 15.18 15.89
C ALA A 117 5.36 14.28 15.36
N SER A 118 5.60 13.14 16.02
CA SER A 118 6.59 12.15 15.58
C SER A 118 6.22 11.58 14.21
N LEU A 119 4.98 11.14 14.02
CA LEU A 119 4.50 10.62 12.73
C LEU A 119 4.66 11.65 11.61
N LEU A 120 4.18 12.88 11.80
CA LEU A 120 4.30 13.96 10.81
C LEU A 120 5.76 14.26 10.48
N ALA A 121 6.65 14.24 11.49
CA ALA A 121 8.07 14.46 11.30
C ALA A 121 8.73 13.36 10.45
N VAL A 122 8.46 12.08 10.71
CA VAL A 122 9.06 10.97 9.93
C VAL A 122 8.49 10.91 8.52
N LEU A 123 7.19 11.13 8.36
CA LEU A 123 6.54 11.19 7.05
C LEU A 123 7.09 12.36 6.21
N GLY A 124 7.68 13.36 6.87
CA GLY A 124 8.23 14.54 6.23
C GLY A 124 7.13 15.48 5.75
N ASP A 125 6.07 15.63 6.55
CA ASP A 125 4.97 16.52 6.22
C ASP A 125 5.48 17.94 5.90
N GLY A 126 5.01 18.48 4.78
CA GLY A 126 5.40 19.77 4.26
C GLY A 126 6.83 19.89 3.73
N LYS A 127 7.63 18.82 3.77
CA LYS A 127 8.97 18.79 3.17
C LYS A 127 8.87 18.32 1.73
N THR A 128 9.84 18.74 0.91
CA THR A 128 10.03 18.23 -0.45
C THR A 128 11.20 17.25 -0.46
N VAL A 129 10.95 16.01 -0.85
CA VAL A 129 11.98 14.99 -1.09
C VAL A 129 12.26 14.97 -2.58
N ARG A 130 13.48 15.35 -2.99
CA ARG A 130 13.83 15.48 -4.41
C ARG A 130 13.77 14.17 -5.18
N TYR A 131 14.22 13.09 -4.54
CA TYR A 131 14.32 11.78 -5.17
C TYR A 131 13.85 10.70 -4.21
N LEU A 132 12.93 9.87 -4.69
CA LEU A 132 12.44 8.70 -3.99
C LEU A 132 12.21 7.58 -5.01
N GLY A 133 13.26 6.81 -5.32
CA GLY A 133 13.20 5.80 -6.37
C GLY A 133 12.72 6.39 -7.71
N PRO A 134 11.59 5.93 -8.29
CA PRO A 134 11.05 6.47 -9.54
C PRO A 134 10.31 7.81 -9.37
N PHE A 135 10.14 8.30 -8.14
CA PHE A 135 9.40 9.51 -7.82
C PHE A 135 10.35 10.71 -7.66
N LEU A 136 10.02 11.82 -8.32
CA LEU A 136 10.77 13.07 -8.30
C LEU A 136 9.94 14.17 -7.65
N ASP A 137 10.61 15.04 -6.89
CA ASP A 137 10.01 16.19 -6.18
C ASP A 137 8.77 15.81 -5.36
N VAL A 138 8.88 14.74 -4.58
CA VAL A 138 7.80 14.23 -3.73
C VAL A 138 7.48 15.25 -2.65
N ARG A 139 6.24 15.72 -2.64
CA ARG A 139 5.68 16.60 -1.62
C ARG A 139 4.54 15.88 -0.93
N LEU A 140 4.71 15.63 0.36
CA LEU A 140 3.69 15.01 1.20
C LEU A 140 3.00 16.09 2.03
N ARG A 141 1.67 16.02 2.06
CA ARG A 141 0.82 16.76 2.99
C ARG A 141 -0.03 15.77 3.76
N ALA A 142 -0.04 15.89 5.08
CA ALA A 142 -0.86 15.08 5.96
C ALA A 142 -1.97 15.91 6.61
N THR A 143 -3.18 15.37 6.62
CA THR A 143 -4.33 15.91 7.34
C THR A 143 -4.74 14.92 8.42
N VAL A 144 -4.84 15.37 9.66
CA VAL A 144 -5.26 14.52 10.78
C VAL A 144 -6.75 14.24 10.67
N LEU A 145 -7.15 12.98 10.82
CA LEU A 145 -8.54 12.53 10.84
C LEU A 145 -9.03 12.33 12.28
N PRO A 146 -10.35 12.42 12.54
CA PRO A 146 -10.92 12.06 13.84
C PRO A 146 -10.56 10.62 14.23
N ALA A 147 -10.08 10.44 15.47
CA ALA A 147 -9.67 9.16 16.03
C ALA A 147 -10.88 8.33 16.52
N ASP A 148 -11.79 7.99 15.62
CA ASP A 148 -13.00 7.25 15.94
C ASP A 148 -13.13 5.93 15.13
N ALA A 149 -14.16 5.14 15.46
CA ALA A 149 -14.40 3.84 14.86
C ALA A 149 -14.62 3.88 13.34
N SER A 150 -14.91 5.04 12.75
CA SER A 150 -15.06 5.18 11.30
C SER A 150 -13.78 4.85 10.54
N LEU A 151 -12.61 5.10 11.15
CA LEU A 151 -11.30 4.80 10.56
C LEU A 151 -11.15 3.32 10.21
N VAL A 152 -11.78 2.44 10.98
CA VAL A 152 -11.63 0.99 10.84
C VAL A 152 -12.94 0.30 10.49
N SER A 153 -13.98 1.06 10.15
CA SER A 153 -15.35 0.59 9.87
C SER A 153 -15.47 -0.37 8.68
N ARG A 154 -14.47 -0.40 7.79
CA ARG A 154 -14.42 -1.35 6.67
C ARG A 154 -14.05 -2.78 7.07
N TYR A 155 -13.61 -2.96 8.31
CA TYR A 155 -13.14 -4.24 8.85
C TYR A 155 -14.05 -4.74 9.97
N THR A 156 -14.07 -6.05 10.13
CA THR A 156 -14.79 -6.75 11.19
C THR A 156 -13.80 -7.09 12.29
N TYR A 157 -13.83 -6.32 13.39
CA TYR A 157 -13.15 -6.70 14.62
C TYR A 157 -14.18 -7.39 15.52
N ASP A 158 -13.90 -8.62 15.94
CA ASP A 158 -14.67 -9.21 17.04
C ASP A 158 -14.45 -8.32 18.27
N THR A 159 -15.52 -7.99 18.99
CA THR A 159 -15.53 -7.06 20.14
C THR A 159 -14.44 -7.28 21.21
N PRO A 160 -13.96 -8.50 21.51
CA PRO A 160 -12.81 -8.68 22.41
C PRO A 160 -11.43 -8.37 21.78
N MET A 161 -11.32 -8.23 20.46
CA MET A 161 -10.04 -7.97 19.75
C MET A 161 -9.61 -6.49 19.80
N LEU A 162 -10.49 -5.59 20.24
CA LEU A 162 -10.17 -4.18 20.51
C LEU A 162 -9.93 -3.92 22.02
N TYR A 163 -9.72 -4.97 22.80
CA TYR A 163 -9.39 -4.93 24.24
C TYR A 163 -7.95 -5.40 24.45
N PRO A 164 -7.04 -4.63 25.08
CA PRO A 164 -7.19 -3.35 25.79
C PRO A 164 -7.57 -2.17 24.86
N PRO A 165 -8.09 -1.02 25.37
CA PRO A 165 -8.60 0.06 24.52
C PRO A 165 -7.50 0.60 23.61
N TYR A 166 -7.52 0.13 22.36
CA TYR A 166 -6.65 0.61 21.31
C TYR A 166 -7.00 2.06 21.01
N ARG A 167 -5.98 2.92 21.00
CA ARG A 167 -6.09 4.28 20.48
C ARG A 167 -5.94 4.23 18.97
N LEU A 168 -6.88 4.86 18.27
CA LEU A 168 -6.85 4.98 16.82
C LEU A 168 -6.10 6.24 16.41
N VAL A 169 -5.35 6.15 15.32
CA VAL A 169 -4.70 7.29 14.67
C VAL A 169 -5.03 7.23 13.19
N GLY A 170 -5.47 8.34 12.63
CA GLY A 170 -5.79 8.44 11.21
C GLY A 170 -5.14 9.67 10.58
N LEU A 171 -4.39 9.47 9.49
CA LEU A 171 -3.88 10.55 8.66
C LEU A 171 -4.30 10.34 7.21
N GLU A 172 -4.88 11.36 6.59
CA GLU A 172 -5.04 11.42 5.14
C GLU A 172 -3.77 12.04 4.53
N LEU A 173 -3.11 11.31 3.65
CA LEU A 173 -1.86 11.70 3.02
C LEU A 173 -2.12 12.03 1.55
N THR A 174 -1.82 13.27 1.18
CA THR A 174 -1.77 13.71 -0.21
C THR A 174 -0.32 13.81 -0.65
N VAL A 175 0.07 13.00 -1.62
CA VAL A 175 1.44 12.91 -2.12
C VAL A 175 1.50 13.37 -3.56
N ARG A 176 2.17 14.49 -3.82
CA ARG A 176 2.38 15.02 -5.17
C ARG A 176 3.79 14.74 -5.65
N TYR A 177 3.95 14.23 -6.87
CA TYR A 177 5.25 13.86 -7.41
C TYR A 177 5.24 13.78 -8.93
N ARG A 178 6.43 13.83 -9.53
CA ARG A 178 6.65 13.50 -10.93
C ARG A 178 7.23 12.10 -11.04
N LEU A 179 6.99 11.43 -12.16
CA LEU A 179 7.65 10.18 -12.47
C LEU A 179 8.95 10.46 -13.23
N ALA A 180 10.00 9.70 -12.93
CA ALA A 180 11.19 9.68 -13.78
C ALA A 180 10.80 9.24 -15.21
N ARG A 181 11.49 9.77 -16.22
CA ARG A 181 11.18 9.54 -17.66
C ARG A 181 11.16 8.06 -18.07
N ALA A 182 11.85 7.18 -17.34
CA ALA A 182 11.83 5.74 -17.60
C ALA A 182 10.54 5.03 -17.16
N CYS A 183 9.58 5.75 -16.56
CA CYS A 183 8.36 5.17 -15.96
C CYS A 183 7.06 5.80 -16.51
N THR A 184 7.12 6.59 -17.58
CA THR A 184 5.94 7.17 -18.23
C THR A 184 5.29 6.18 -19.20
N PRO A 185 3.95 6.05 -19.24
CA PRO A 185 3.27 5.10 -20.13
C PRO A 185 3.56 5.27 -21.62
N ALA A 186 3.97 6.47 -22.04
CA ALA A 186 4.39 6.73 -23.43
C ALA A 186 5.71 6.03 -23.81
N ASP A 187 6.50 5.59 -22.82
CA ASP A 187 7.80 4.95 -22.98
C ASP A 187 7.78 3.47 -22.55
N LEU A 188 6.63 2.94 -22.11
CA LEU A 188 6.46 1.50 -22.01
C LEU A 188 6.53 0.97 -23.44
N PRO A 189 7.41 0.00 -23.77
CA PRO A 189 7.37 -0.63 -25.08
C PRO A 189 5.96 -1.13 -25.25
N THR A 190 5.22 -0.55 -26.20
CA THR A 190 4.02 -1.17 -26.71
C THR A 190 4.45 -2.60 -27.03
N LEU A 191 3.81 -3.57 -26.40
CA LEU A 191 3.82 -4.94 -26.89
C LEU A 191 3.13 -4.89 -28.25
N ILE A 192 3.84 -4.37 -29.25
CA ILE A 192 3.53 -4.56 -30.65
C ILE A 192 3.68 -6.07 -30.77
N ASN A 193 2.54 -6.77 -30.84
CA ASN A 193 2.51 -8.16 -31.26
C ASN A 193 3.45 -8.26 -32.46
N PRO A 194 4.55 -9.03 -32.37
CA PRO A 194 5.40 -9.21 -33.54
C PRO A 194 4.49 -9.76 -34.63
N LYS A 195 4.34 -8.98 -35.70
CA LYS A 195 3.66 -9.41 -36.92
C LYS A 195 4.22 -10.80 -37.23
N PRO A 196 3.37 -11.86 -37.33
CA PRO A 196 3.88 -13.20 -37.61
C PRO A 196 4.73 -13.12 -38.88
N ALA A 197 5.94 -13.66 -38.78
CA ALA A 197 6.85 -13.73 -39.91
C ALA A 197 6.11 -14.40 -41.08
N PRO A 198 6.24 -13.89 -42.33
CA PRO A 198 5.66 -14.57 -43.47
C PRO A 198 6.24 -15.99 -43.54
N GLU A 199 5.34 -16.98 -43.58
CA GLU A 199 5.72 -18.38 -43.79
C GLU A 199 6.65 -18.48 -45.02
N PRO A 200 7.75 -19.23 -44.93
CA PRO A 200 8.59 -19.46 -46.10
C PRO A 200 7.77 -20.20 -47.16
N ALA A 201 7.64 -19.59 -48.34
CA ALA A 201 7.03 -20.21 -49.51
C ALA A 201 7.69 -21.57 -49.76
N GLY A 202 6.86 -22.60 -49.85
CA GLY A 202 7.30 -23.99 -50.01
C GLY A 202 8.27 -24.15 -51.17
N PHE A 203 9.44 -24.72 -50.86
CA PHE A 203 10.41 -25.19 -51.83
C PHE A 203 9.88 -26.52 -52.40
N THR A 204 9.20 -26.49 -53.54
CA THR A 204 8.93 -27.69 -54.35
C THR A 204 10.17 -28.00 -55.19
N GLY A 205 11.02 -28.88 -54.68
CA GLY A 205 12.11 -29.47 -55.46
C GLY A 205 11.59 -30.39 -56.54
N VAL A 206 12.08 -30.23 -57.77
CA VAL A 206 12.08 -31.27 -58.80
C VAL A 206 13.55 -31.60 -59.06
N LEU A 207 13.97 -32.78 -58.65
CA LEU A 207 15.25 -33.40 -58.98
C LEU A 207 15.10 -34.09 -60.34
N GLU A 208 15.63 -33.50 -61.40
CA GLU A 208 15.88 -34.23 -62.65
C GLU A 208 17.28 -34.83 -62.62
N PHE A 209 17.33 -36.16 -62.62
CA PHE A 209 18.51 -36.96 -62.87
C PHE A 209 18.78 -37.00 -64.39
N ALA A 210 19.98 -36.61 -64.82
CA ALA A 210 20.51 -36.93 -66.13
C ALA A 210 21.76 -37.82 -65.97
N LEU A 211 21.62 -39.06 -66.45
CA LEU A 211 22.70 -40.03 -66.63
C LEU A 211 23.31 -39.85 -68.03
N SER A 212 24.65 -39.96 -68.08
CA SER A 212 25.57 -40.20 -69.21
C SER A 212 26.41 -39.00 -69.63
#